data_AF-A0A3M2BYU8-F1
#
_entry.id   AF-A0A3M2BYU8-F1
#
_cell.length_a   1.000
_cell.length_b   1.000
_cell.length_c   1.000
_cell.angle_alpha   90.00
_cell.angle_beta   90.00
_cell.angle_gamma   90.00
#
_symmetry.space_group_name_H-M   'P 1'
#
loop_
_entity.id
_entity.type
_entity.pdbx_description
1 polymer ?
#
loop_
_entity_poly.entity_id
_entity_poly.type
_entity_poly.pdbx_seq_one_letter_code
_entity_poly.pdbx_strand_id
1 'polypeptide(L)'
;MRWRIALAAAALAAGVAAAAGGLRAGGEAGDPVAALNEGNRLFRDGRLEEAAAAYEAGWDPASPHPTLAYNLGTTLHHLDRLPEAILWYRRAGDAAPDPWLEENLWLARRTLGSQVLPAGGVEGLISRHRQALRLAAAAVAWLVLGLLVALPRTPAWVLVLLAALAASLYAGAGLAERFGARPAVLLADCSTPAGDLPAGTEAWVRPLAGERYRIVARSADAVCPAPAVALIEPPP
;
A
#
# COMPACT_ATOMS: atom_id res chain seq x y z
N MET A 1 9.32 -36.35 23.72
CA MET A 1 8.61 -36.32 22.42
C MET A 1 7.31 -35.52 22.51
N ARG A 2 6.38 -35.85 23.42
CA ARG A 2 5.10 -35.13 23.63
C ARG A 2 5.23 -33.63 23.95
N TRP A 3 6.21 -33.22 24.76
CA TRP A 3 6.41 -31.81 25.14
C TRP A 3 6.94 -30.92 24.00
N ARG A 4 7.71 -31.48 23.06
CA ARG A 4 8.23 -30.77 21.87
C ARG A 4 7.11 -30.49 20.86
N ILE A 5 6.19 -31.44 20.71
CA ILE A 5 4.98 -31.28 19.87
C ILE A 5 4.04 -30.25 20.50
N ALA A 6 3.88 -30.25 21.82
CA ALA A 6 3.05 -29.26 22.53
C ALA A 6 3.61 -27.82 22.42
N LEU A 7 4.93 -27.62 22.50
CA LEU A 7 5.56 -26.31 22.29
C LEU A 7 5.44 -25.83 20.84
N ALA A 8 5.62 -26.72 19.86
CA ALA A 8 5.41 -26.41 18.45
C ALA A 8 3.93 -26.07 18.15
N ALA A 9 2.99 -26.79 18.75
CA ALA A 9 1.55 -26.53 18.63
C ALA A 9 1.12 -25.21 19.30
N ALA A 10 1.73 -24.84 20.43
CA ALA A 10 1.47 -23.56 21.10
C ALA A 10 2.01 -22.36 20.29
N ALA A 11 3.18 -22.51 19.66
CA ALA A 11 3.73 -21.50 18.75
C ALA A 11 2.88 -21.36 17.46
N LEU A 12 2.33 -22.47 16.94
CA LEU A 12 1.40 -22.49 15.81
C LEU A 12 0.04 -21.84 16.16
N ALA A 13 -0.51 -22.10 17.35
CA ALA A 13 -1.78 -21.51 17.78
C ALA A 13 -1.70 -19.98 17.97
N ALA A 14 -0.57 -19.48 18.48
CA ALA A 14 -0.32 -18.04 18.59
C ALA A 14 -0.10 -17.37 17.22
N GLY A 15 0.47 -18.08 16.24
CA GLY A 15 0.69 -17.59 14.88
C GLY A 15 -0.57 -17.57 14.01
N VAL A 16 -1.45 -18.58 14.13
CA VAL A 16 -2.70 -18.65 13.35
C VAL A 16 -3.76 -17.68 13.87
N ALA A 17 -3.82 -17.43 15.18
CA ALA A 17 -4.74 -16.44 15.76
C ALA A 17 -4.40 -14.99 15.34
N ALA A 18 -3.13 -14.70 15.02
CA ALA A 18 -2.71 -13.39 14.52
C ALA A 18 -2.98 -13.19 13.01
N ALA A 19 -3.22 -14.28 12.26
CA ALA A 19 -3.48 -14.26 10.82
C ALA A 19 -4.99 -14.21 10.46
N ALA A 20 -5.88 -14.42 11.43
CA ALA A 20 -7.34 -14.46 11.19
C ALA A 20 -8.01 -13.07 11.16
N GLY A 21 -7.28 -11.99 11.44
CA GLY A 21 -7.82 -10.63 11.46
C GLY A 21 -7.58 -9.89 10.13
N GLY A 22 -8.30 -10.27 9.07
CA GLY A 22 -8.10 -9.61 7.77
C GLY A 22 -9.03 -10.07 6.65
N LEU A 23 -10.27 -10.46 6.94
CA LEU A 23 -11.32 -10.46 5.93
C LEU A 23 -12.26 -9.31 6.29
N ARG A 24 -11.93 -8.11 5.81
CA ARG A 24 -12.90 -7.02 5.78
C ARG A 24 -13.67 -7.09 4.48
N ALA A 25 -14.98 -7.07 4.64
CA ALA A 25 -15.97 -7.01 3.58
C ALA A 25 -15.65 -5.85 2.63
N GLY A 26 -15.36 -6.18 1.38
CA GLY A 26 -15.48 -5.23 0.28
C GLY A 26 -16.94 -4.87 0.13
N GLY A 27 -17.25 -3.57 0.13
CA GLY A 27 -18.48 -3.12 -0.52
C GLY A 27 -18.44 -3.60 -1.97
N GLU A 28 -19.60 -3.97 -2.52
CA GLU A 28 -19.68 -4.50 -3.88
C GLU A 28 -19.14 -3.47 -4.89
N ALA A 29 -17.87 -3.61 -5.26
CA ALA A 29 -17.36 -3.02 -6.48
C ALA A 29 -18.14 -3.64 -7.63
N GLY A 30 -18.62 -2.81 -8.57
CA GLY A 30 -19.31 -3.29 -9.76
C GLY A 30 -18.37 -4.14 -10.63
N ASP A 31 -18.93 -4.89 -11.58
CA ASP A 31 -18.14 -5.64 -12.55
C ASP A 31 -17.12 -4.71 -13.24
N PRO A 32 -15.80 -4.94 -13.05
CA PRO A 32 -14.75 -4.07 -13.62
C PRO A 32 -14.82 -3.97 -15.14
N VAL A 33 -15.27 -5.04 -15.82
CA VAL A 33 -15.36 -5.07 -17.29
C VAL A 33 -16.52 -4.20 -17.76
N ALA A 34 -17.69 -4.30 -17.11
CA ALA A 34 -18.84 -3.45 -17.39
C ALA A 34 -18.52 -1.96 -17.15
N ALA A 35 -17.88 -1.65 -16.03
CA ALA A 35 -17.42 -0.30 -15.70
C ALA A 35 -16.43 0.26 -16.73
N LEU A 36 -15.48 -0.55 -17.18
CA LEU A 36 -14.51 -0.17 -18.22
C LEU A 36 -15.20 0.15 -19.55
N ASN A 37 -16.15 -0.68 -19.96
CA ASN A 37 -16.89 -0.49 -21.21
C ASN A 37 -17.75 0.77 -21.18
N GLU A 38 -18.47 0.99 -20.08
CA GLU A 38 -19.33 2.17 -19.92
C GLU A 38 -18.50 3.46 -19.83
N GLY A 39 -17.43 3.46 -19.02
CA GLY A 39 -16.53 4.60 -18.95
C GLY A 39 -15.88 4.92 -20.30
N ASN A 40 -15.47 3.91 -21.08
CA ASN A 40 -14.90 4.11 -22.41
C ASN A 40 -15.92 4.67 -23.41
N ARG A 41 -17.19 4.28 -23.28
CA ARG A 41 -18.28 4.84 -24.08
C ARG A 41 -18.51 6.31 -23.72
N LEU A 42 -18.68 6.61 -22.44
CA LEU A 42 -18.89 7.98 -21.92
C LEU A 42 -17.71 8.91 -22.25
N PHE A 43 -16.48 8.42 -22.15
CA PHE A 43 -15.28 9.17 -22.50
C PHE A 43 -15.27 9.56 -23.99
N ARG A 44 -15.58 8.62 -24.89
CA ARG A 44 -15.68 8.89 -26.34
C ARG A 44 -16.82 9.86 -26.67
N ASP A 45 -17.88 9.83 -25.88
CA ASP A 45 -19.01 10.77 -25.99
C ASP A 45 -18.69 12.16 -25.40
N GLY A 46 -17.50 12.36 -24.83
CA GLY A 46 -17.07 13.62 -24.20
C GLY A 46 -17.69 13.88 -22.81
N ARG A 47 -18.40 12.90 -22.25
CA ARG A 47 -19.06 12.98 -20.94
C ARG A 47 -18.07 12.56 -19.85
N LEU A 48 -17.05 13.38 -19.64
CA LEU A 48 -15.86 13.03 -18.86
C LEU A 48 -16.16 12.79 -17.37
N GLU A 49 -17.01 13.59 -16.74
CA GLU A 49 -17.38 13.42 -15.33
C GLU A 49 -18.10 12.08 -15.08
N GLU A 50 -18.99 11.71 -16.01
CA GLU A 50 -19.72 10.44 -15.94
C GLU A 50 -18.80 9.25 -16.25
N ALA A 51 -17.86 9.42 -17.18
CA ALA A 51 -16.84 8.43 -17.44
C ALA A 51 -15.99 8.17 -16.19
N ALA A 52 -15.58 9.23 -15.48
CA ALA A 52 -14.83 9.10 -14.24
C ALA A 52 -15.62 8.32 -13.17
N ALA A 53 -16.90 8.66 -12.98
CA ALA A 53 -17.78 7.96 -12.05
C ALA A 53 -17.98 6.48 -12.43
N ALA A 54 -18.12 6.17 -13.72
CA ALA A 54 -18.26 4.79 -14.20
C ALA A 54 -17.00 3.97 -13.92
N TYR A 55 -15.81 4.50 -14.18
CA TYR A 55 -14.55 3.82 -13.86
C TYR A 55 -14.37 3.62 -12.35
N GLU A 56 -14.71 4.63 -11.55
CA GLU A 56 -14.60 4.57 -10.08
C GLU A 56 -15.54 3.50 -9.50
N ALA A 57 -16.75 3.33 -10.05
CA ALA A 57 -17.71 2.32 -9.60
C ALA A 57 -17.23 0.87 -9.79
N GLY A 58 -16.36 0.62 -10.77
CA GLY A 58 -15.75 -0.71 -11.01
C GLY A 58 -14.41 -0.92 -10.31
N TRP A 59 -13.90 0.08 -9.59
CA TRP A 59 -12.62 -0.04 -8.92
C TRP A 59 -12.75 -0.84 -7.61
N ASP A 60 -12.07 -1.98 -7.55
CA ASP A 60 -11.89 -2.74 -6.31
C ASP A 60 -10.43 -2.66 -5.82
N PRO A 61 -10.18 -2.02 -4.67
CA PRO A 61 -8.92 -2.11 -3.92
C PRO A 61 -8.35 -3.52 -3.74
N ALA A 62 -9.20 -4.53 -3.55
CA ALA A 62 -8.80 -5.91 -3.29
C ALA A 62 -8.47 -6.69 -4.57
N SER A 63 -9.02 -6.26 -5.71
CA SER A 63 -8.75 -6.80 -7.04
C SER A 63 -8.51 -5.66 -8.04
N PRO A 64 -7.39 -4.94 -7.91
CA PRO A 64 -7.14 -3.75 -8.70
C PRO A 64 -7.01 -4.08 -10.19
N HIS A 65 -7.80 -3.41 -11.03
CA HIS A 65 -7.72 -3.52 -12.49
C HIS A 65 -6.88 -2.35 -13.05
N PRO A 66 -5.63 -2.57 -13.51
CA PRO A 66 -4.73 -1.48 -13.90
C PRO A 66 -5.32 -0.56 -14.98
N THR A 67 -6.05 -1.13 -15.94
CA THR A 67 -6.68 -0.37 -17.02
C THR A 67 -7.78 0.58 -16.54
N LEU A 68 -8.55 0.21 -15.50
CA LEU A 68 -9.56 1.11 -14.93
C LEU A 68 -8.88 2.32 -14.30
N ALA A 69 -7.83 2.09 -13.49
CA ALA A 69 -7.06 3.15 -12.87
C ALA A 69 -6.38 4.07 -13.90
N TYR A 70 -5.80 3.50 -14.97
CA TYR A 70 -5.20 4.27 -16.06
C TYR A 70 -6.24 5.14 -16.80
N ASN A 71 -7.40 4.57 -17.16
CA ASN A 71 -8.45 5.29 -17.86
C ASN A 71 -9.08 6.38 -16.98
N LEU A 72 -9.25 6.11 -15.68
CA LEU A 72 -9.70 7.11 -14.71
C LEU A 72 -8.69 8.25 -14.57
N GLY A 73 -7.39 7.93 -14.45
CA GLY A 73 -6.32 8.95 -14.43
C GLY A 73 -6.32 9.82 -15.69
N THR A 74 -6.52 9.21 -16.86
CA THR A 74 -6.62 9.92 -18.14
C THR A 74 -7.85 10.82 -18.21
N THR A 75 -8.99 10.32 -17.76
CA THR A 75 -10.22 11.10 -17.70
C THR A 75 -10.08 12.31 -16.77
N LEU A 76 -9.45 12.12 -15.61
CA LEU A 76 -9.18 13.20 -14.65
C LEU A 76 -8.16 14.22 -15.18
N HIS A 77 -7.18 13.78 -15.95
CA HIS A 77 -6.26 14.69 -16.65
C HIS A 77 -7.03 15.58 -17.65
N HIS A 78 -7.96 15.02 -18.42
CA HIS A 78 -8.81 15.81 -19.33
C HIS A 78 -9.77 16.76 -18.61
N LEU A 79 -10.12 16.46 -17.36
CA LEU A 79 -10.90 17.31 -16.46
C LEU A 79 -10.05 18.36 -15.71
N ASP A 80 -8.75 18.46 -15.97
CA ASP A 80 -7.79 19.32 -15.25
C ASP A 80 -7.68 19.02 -13.74
N ARG A 81 -8.09 17.82 -13.33
CA ARG A 81 -7.99 17.30 -11.95
C ARG A 81 -6.67 16.57 -11.78
N LEU A 82 -5.57 17.30 -11.95
CA LEU A 82 -4.22 16.75 -12.04
C LEU A 82 -3.75 16.00 -10.77
N PRO A 83 -4.02 16.46 -9.52
CA PRO A 83 -3.66 15.70 -8.31
C PRO A 83 -4.30 14.31 -8.27
N GLU A 84 -5.59 14.21 -8.59
CA GLU A 84 -6.29 12.93 -8.67
C GLU A 84 -5.82 12.09 -9.84
N ALA A 85 -5.50 12.70 -11.00
CA ALA A 85 -4.93 11.99 -12.13
C ALA A 85 -3.60 11.31 -11.75
N ILE A 86 -2.70 12.02 -11.06
CA ILE A 86 -1.44 11.47 -10.53
C ILE A 86 -1.73 10.28 -9.61
N LEU A 87 -2.67 10.41 -8.67
CA LEU A 87 -3.05 9.30 -7.77
C LEU A 87 -3.45 8.03 -8.54
N TRP A 88 -4.31 8.18 -9.55
CA TRP A 88 -4.83 7.05 -10.31
C TRP A 88 -3.80 6.45 -11.28
N TYR A 89 -2.94 7.26 -11.88
CA TYR A 89 -1.80 6.76 -12.63
C TYR A 89 -0.81 5.98 -11.75
N ARG A 90 -0.56 6.45 -10.53
CA ARG A 90 0.28 5.72 -9.56
C ARG A 90 -0.34 4.37 -9.18
N ARG A 91 -1.66 4.32 -8.96
CA ARG A 91 -2.40 3.07 -8.72
C ARG A 91 -2.33 2.08 -9.88
N ALA A 92 -2.34 2.58 -11.12
CA ALA A 92 -2.19 1.73 -12.31
C ALA A 92 -0.78 1.12 -12.42
N GLY A 93 0.26 1.93 -12.18
CA GLY A 93 1.67 1.53 -12.40
C GLY A 93 2.18 0.51 -11.39
N ASP A 94 1.67 0.54 -10.16
CA ASP A 94 1.98 -0.48 -9.16
C ASP A 94 1.43 -1.86 -9.56
N ALA A 95 0.44 -1.92 -10.46
CA ALA A 95 -0.20 -3.16 -10.91
C ALA A 95 0.30 -3.64 -12.29
N ALA A 96 0.64 -2.74 -13.21
CA ALA A 96 1.23 -3.06 -14.51
C ALA A 96 2.07 -1.89 -15.07
N PRO A 97 3.42 -2.02 -15.13
CA PRO A 97 4.27 -1.00 -15.75
C PRO A 97 4.03 -0.92 -17.27
N ASP A 98 3.69 0.27 -17.77
CA ASP A 98 3.45 0.55 -19.19
C ASP A 98 4.12 1.89 -19.59
N PRO A 99 4.82 1.98 -20.74
CA PRO A 99 5.47 3.22 -21.17
C PRO A 99 4.51 4.42 -21.35
N TRP A 100 3.29 4.19 -21.86
CA TRP A 100 2.28 5.23 -22.05
C TRP A 100 1.75 5.76 -20.72
N LEU A 101 1.65 4.88 -19.71
CA LEU A 101 1.32 5.28 -18.35
C LEU A 101 2.39 6.23 -17.77
N GLU A 102 3.67 5.88 -17.89
CA GLU A 102 4.76 6.71 -17.38
C GLU A 102 4.83 8.07 -18.07
N GLU A 103 4.57 8.12 -19.39
CA GLU A 103 4.50 9.38 -20.13
C GLU A 103 3.35 10.27 -19.64
N ASN A 104 2.14 9.71 -19.47
CA ASN A 104 0.99 10.46 -18.97
C ASN A 104 1.18 10.96 -17.52
N LEU A 105 1.75 10.11 -16.66
CA LEU A 105 2.08 10.48 -15.28
C LEU A 105 3.14 11.59 -15.25
N TRP A 106 4.16 11.51 -16.11
CA TRP A 106 5.17 12.56 -16.25
C TRP A 106 4.54 13.87 -16.71
N LEU A 107 3.63 13.83 -17.69
CA LEU A 107 2.93 15.01 -18.19
C LEU A 107 2.10 15.65 -17.08
N ALA A 108 1.30 14.86 -16.36
CA ALA A 108 0.49 15.34 -15.24
C ALA A 108 1.36 16.02 -14.16
N ARG A 109 2.47 15.38 -13.76
CA ARG A 109 3.44 15.93 -12.81
C ARG A 109 4.03 17.25 -13.28
N ARG A 110 4.43 17.32 -14.56
CA ARG A 110 5.08 18.50 -15.14
C ARG A 110 4.11 19.67 -15.24
N THR A 111 2.88 19.43 -15.69
CA THR A 111 1.83 20.46 -15.81
C THR A 111 1.48 21.04 -14.45
N LEU A 112 1.38 20.20 -13.43
CA LEU A 112 1.04 20.62 -12.06
C LEU A 112 2.22 21.24 -11.29
N GLY A 113 3.47 20.96 -11.71
CA GLY A 113 4.65 21.29 -10.90
C GLY A 113 4.78 20.41 -9.64
N SER A 114 4.37 19.14 -9.75
CA SER A 114 4.36 18.18 -8.64
C SER A 114 5.76 17.95 -8.05
N GLN A 115 5.81 17.82 -6.72
CA GLN A 115 7.01 17.44 -5.98
C GLN A 115 6.98 15.96 -5.62
N VAL A 116 8.10 15.27 -5.78
CA VAL A 116 8.26 13.87 -5.34
C VAL A 116 9.19 13.83 -4.13
N LEU A 117 8.62 13.55 -2.97
CA LEU A 117 9.34 13.45 -1.70
C LEU A 117 9.70 11.98 -1.42
N PRO A 118 10.97 11.57 -1.55
CA PRO A 118 11.36 10.19 -1.32
C PRO A 118 11.26 9.83 0.17
N ALA A 119 10.87 8.59 0.49
CA ALA A 119 11.12 8.06 1.82
C ALA A 119 12.62 7.87 2.02
N GLY A 120 13.20 8.62 2.94
CA GLY A 120 14.62 8.55 3.27
C GLY A 120 14.99 7.37 4.18
N GLY A 121 16.28 7.05 4.20
CA GLY A 121 16.90 6.15 5.18
C GLY A 121 16.31 4.74 5.23
N VAL A 122 16.32 4.16 6.44
CA VAL A 122 15.85 2.80 6.71
C VAL A 122 14.33 2.67 6.50
N GLU A 123 13.58 3.74 6.75
CA GLU A 123 12.12 3.73 6.65
C GLU A 123 11.64 3.57 5.19
N GLY A 124 12.29 4.24 4.25
CA GLY A 124 12.03 4.04 2.83
C GLY A 124 12.40 2.64 2.34
N LEU A 125 13.48 2.06 2.86
CA LEU A 125 13.89 0.69 2.53
C LEU A 125 12.84 -0.34 2.99
N ILE A 126 12.41 -0.25 4.26
CA ILE A 126 11.40 -1.14 4.83
C ILE A 126 10.09 -1.02 4.07
N SER A 127 9.65 0.20 3.78
CA SER A 127 8.35 0.43 3.13
C SER A 127 8.34 -0.10 1.70
N ARG A 128 9.42 0.13 0.94
CA ARG A 128 9.57 -0.37 -0.45
C ARG A 128 9.62 -1.90 -0.51
N HIS A 129 10.26 -2.55 0.45
CA HIS A 129 10.43 -4.02 0.48
C HIS A 129 9.47 -4.71 1.43
N ARG A 130 8.40 -4.03 1.86
CA ARG A 130 7.53 -4.50 2.95
C ARG A 130 6.97 -5.91 2.70
N GLN A 131 6.54 -6.20 1.47
CA GLN A 131 5.97 -7.49 1.09
C GLN A 131 7.06 -8.57 1.01
N ALA A 132 8.20 -8.27 0.40
CA ALA A 132 9.35 -9.16 0.35
C ALA A 132 9.86 -9.52 1.75
N LEU A 133 9.93 -8.54 2.66
CA LEU A 133 10.34 -8.74 4.06
C LEU A 133 9.38 -9.68 4.80
N ARG A 134 8.07 -9.61 4.54
CA ARG A 134 7.09 -10.54 5.11
C ARG A 134 7.25 -11.95 4.61
N LEU A 135 7.36 -12.11 3.29
CA LEU A 135 7.56 -13.42 2.69
C LEU A 135 8.85 -14.05 3.18
N ALA A 136 9.94 -13.27 3.28
CA ALA A 136 11.19 -13.72 3.87
C ALA A 136 11.05 -14.12 5.34
N ALA A 137 10.37 -13.31 6.16
CA ALA A 137 10.13 -13.64 7.57
C ALA A 137 9.28 -14.91 7.73
N ALA A 138 8.25 -15.09 6.90
CA ALA A 138 7.42 -16.28 6.87
C ALA A 138 8.22 -17.52 6.42
N ALA A 139 9.05 -17.40 5.38
CA ALA A 139 9.91 -18.48 4.90
C ALA A 139 10.91 -18.91 5.97
N VAL A 140 11.56 -17.96 6.66
CA VAL A 140 12.47 -18.25 7.77
C VAL A 140 11.73 -18.98 8.90
N ALA A 141 10.52 -18.55 9.25
CA ALA A 141 9.72 -19.23 10.26
C ALA A 141 9.42 -20.70 9.88
N TRP A 142 9.03 -20.95 8.62
CA TRP A 142 8.80 -22.31 8.12
C TRP A 142 10.07 -23.16 8.08
N LEU A 143 11.21 -22.59 7.70
CA LEU A 143 12.49 -23.30 7.72
C LEU A 143 12.90 -23.71 9.13
N VAL A 144 12.74 -22.81 10.11
CA VAL A 144 12.99 -23.11 11.53
C VAL A 144 12.07 -24.24 12.00
N LEU A 145 10.79 -24.22 11.64
CA LEU A 145 9.84 -25.30 11.96
C LEU A 145 10.23 -26.65 11.34
N GLY A 146 10.68 -26.65 10.08
CA GLY A 146 11.21 -27.86 9.43
C GLY A 146 12.44 -28.42 10.16
N LEU A 147 13.37 -27.54 10.55
CA LEU A 147 14.60 -27.91 11.27
C LEU A 147 14.30 -28.49 12.66
N LEU A 148 13.30 -27.93 13.36
CA LEU A 148 12.80 -28.39 14.66
C LEU A 148 12.32 -29.86 14.61
N VAL A 149 11.68 -30.24 13.50
CA VAL A 149 11.16 -31.60 13.25
C VAL A 149 12.29 -32.54 12.81
N ALA A 150 13.17 -32.09 11.92
CA ALA A 150 14.19 -32.93 11.29
C ALA A 150 15.41 -33.25 12.19
N LEU A 151 15.75 -32.38 13.15
CA LEU A 151 16.94 -32.56 14.00
C LEU A 151 16.55 -32.87 15.46
N PRO A 152 16.44 -34.14 15.86
CA PRO A 152 16.08 -34.52 17.24
C PRO A 152 17.18 -34.16 18.25
N ARG A 153 18.43 -33.99 17.81
CA ARG A 153 19.61 -33.72 18.66
C ARG A 153 19.93 -32.23 18.88
N THR A 154 19.17 -31.31 18.30
CA THR A 154 19.36 -29.87 18.59
C THR A 154 19.01 -29.58 20.05
N PRO A 155 19.87 -28.86 20.79
CA PRO A 155 19.59 -28.52 22.18
C PRO A 155 18.41 -27.56 22.25
N ALA A 156 17.55 -27.75 23.26
CA ALA A 156 16.27 -27.05 23.35
C ALA A 156 16.39 -25.52 23.37
N TRP A 157 17.49 -24.96 23.88
CA TRP A 157 17.70 -23.51 23.91
C TRP A 157 17.91 -22.89 22.51
N VAL A 158 18.59 -23.59 21.58
CA VAL A 158 18.76 -23.13 20.19
C VAL A 158 17.41 -23.06 19.49
N LEU A 159 16.56 -24.04 19.77
CA LEU A 159 15.21 -24.13 19.22
C LEU A 159 14.32 -22.97 19.69
N VAL A 160 14.41 -22.62 20.99
CA VAL A 160 13.69 -21.47 21.55
C VAL A 160 14.19 -20.16 20.95
N LEU A 161 15.50 -19.99 20.77
CA LEU A 161 16.07 -18.79 20.15
C LEU A 161 15.62 -18.62 18.70
N LEU A 162 15.66 -19.69 17.91
CA LEU A 162 15.22 -19.64 16.50
C LEU A 162 13.72 -19.36 16.38
N ALA A 163 12.89 -19.97 17.22
CA ALA A 163 11.46 -19.70 17.25
C ALA A 163 11.15 -18.25 17.69
N ALA A 164 11.85 -17.74 18.70
CA ALA A 164 11.70 -16.36 19.16
C ALA A 164 12.14 -15.35 18.09
N LEU A 165 13.24 -15.62 17.38
CA LEU A 165 13.70 -14.78 16.26
C LEU A 165 12.68 -14.77 15.12
N ALA A 166 12.16 -15.94 14.73
CA ALA A 166 11.14 -16.06 13.70
C ALA A 166 9.84 -15.32 14.08
N ALA A 167 9.37 -15.49 15.32
CA ALA A 167 8.19 -14.79 15.82
C ALA A 167 8.39 -13.27 15.87
N SER A 168 9.59 -12.81 16.28
CA SER A 168 9.94 -11.38 16.31
C SER A 168 10.01 -10.77 14.91
N LEU A 169 10.57 -11.50 13.93
CA LEU A 169 10.60 -11.07 12.52
C LEU A 169 9.19 -10.99 11.92
N TYR A 170 8.35 -11.99 12.17
CA TYR A 170 6.97 -12.00 11.69
C TYR A 170 6.14 -10.87 12.34
N ALA A 171 6.23 -10.72 13.67
CA ALA A 171 5.55 -9.64 14.39
C ALA A 171 6.03 -8.26 13.95
N GLY A 172 7.34 -8.08 13.75
CA GLY A 172 7.93 -6.84 13.22
C GLY A 172 7.44 -6.53 11.81
N ALA A 173 7.35 -7.52 10.93
CA ALA A 173 6.85 -7.36 9.57
C ALA A 173 5.35 -7.02 9.51
N GLY A 174 4.56 -7.57 10.44
CA GLY A 174 3.14 -7.21 10.63
C GLY A 174 2.94 -5.81 11.21
N LEU A 175 3.77 -5.39 12.17
CA LEU A 175 3.78 -4.01 12.66
C LEU A 175 4.13 -3.01 11.53
N ALA A 176 5.04 -3.38 10.64
CA ALA A 176 5.36 -2.59 9.47
C ALA A 176 4.19 -2.50 8.45
N GLU A 177 3.24 -3.44 8.39
CA GLU A 177 1.99 -3.27 7.60
C GLU A 177 1.10 -2.17 8.15
N ARG A 178 0.89 -2.28 9.46
CA ARG A 178 -0.11 -1.48 10.14
C ARG A 178 0.36 -0.05 10.34
N PHE A 179 1.64 0.13 10.65
CA PHE A 179 2.19 1.41 11.07
C PHE A 179 3.32 1.94 10.18
N GLY A 180 3.71 1.18 9.15
CA GLY A 180 4.73 1.60 8.20
C GLY A 180 4.27 2.78 7.35
N ALA A 181 5.24 3.50 6.79
CA ALA A 181 4.97 4.57 5.86
C ALA A 181 4.31 4.04 4.59
N ARG A 182 3.44 4.86 3.99
CA ARG A 182 2.69 4.50 2.79
C ARG A 182 2.85 5.56 1.72
N PRO A 183 2.92 5.15 0.45
CA PRO A 183 2.94 6.10 -0.65
C PRO A 183 1.58 6.78 -0.77
N ALA A 184 1.57 8.09 -0.93
CA ALA A 184 0.38 8.92 -1.02
C ALA A 184 0.59 10.09 -1.98
N VAL A 185 -0.51 10.63 -2.46
CA VAL A 185 -0.58 11.88 -3.22
C VAL A 185 -1.39 12.88 -2.41
N LEU A 186 -0.92 14.11 -2.31
CA LEU A 186 -1.71 15.19 -1.73
C LEU A 186 -2.77 15.64 -2.73
N LEU A 187 -4.05 15.62 -2.35
CA LEU A 187 -5.14 16.10 -3.21
C LEU A 187 -5.42 17.59 -3.02
N ALA A 188 -4.90 18.18 -1.95
CA ALA A 188 -5.02 19.59 -1.64
C ALA A 188 -3.70 20.10 -1.06
N ASP A 189 -3.51 21.42 -1.10
CA ASP A 189 -2.37 22.08 -0.48
C ASP A 189 -2.34 21.78 1.01
N CYS A 190 -1.16 21.43 1.51
CA CYS A 190 -0.92 21.13 2.92
C CYS A 190 0.09 22.12 3.48
N SER A 191 -0.39 23.06 4.29
CA SER A 191 0.48 23.99 5.01
C SER A 191 1.13 23.32 6.20
N THR A 192 2.47 23.35 6.22
CA THR A 192 3.26 22.81 7.33
C THR A 192 4.18 23.87 7.91
N PRO A 193 4.62 23.75 9.18
CA PRO A 193 5.62 24.65 9.74
C PRO A 193 6.94 24.70 8.95
N ALA A 194 7.24 23.66 8.16
CA ALA A 194 8.43 23.56 7.31
C ALA A 194 8.22 24.09 5.88
N GLY A 195 7.07 24.72 5.60
CA GLY A 195 6.67 25.23 4.29
C GLY A 195 5.45 24.50 3.70
N ASP A 196 4.79 25.14 2.75
CA ASP A 196 3.62 24.58 2.08
C ASP A 196 4.00 23.45 1.12
N LEU A 197 3.21 22.38 1.12
CA LEU A 197 3.28 21.29 0.16
C LEU A 197 2.09 21.41 -0.80
N PRO A 198 2.31 21.68 -2.10
CA PRO A 198 1.21 21.87 -3.03
C PRO A 198 0.47 20.56 -3.32
N ALA A 199 -0.77 20.67 -3.78
CA ALA A 199 -1.53 19.55 -4.32
C ALA A 199 -0.74 18.83 -5.45
N GLY A 200 -0.93 17.53 -5.54
CA GLY A 200 -0.18 16.61 -6.40
C GLY A 200 1.20 16.24 -5.88
N THR A 201 1.65 16.75 -4.73
CA THR A 201 2.88 16.28 -4.09
C THR A 201 2.76 14.79 -3.77
N GLU A 202 3.70 14.01 -4.29
CA GLU A 202 3.87 12.60 -3.95
C GLU A 202 4.76 12.47 -2.73
N ALA A 203 4.25 11.83 -1.69
CA ALA A 203 4.95 11.71 -0.42
C ALA A 203 4.71 10.37 0.24
N TRP A 204 5.54 10.07 1.23
CA TRP A 204 5.34 8.94 2.12
C TRP A 204 4.74 9.43 3.43
N VAL A 205 3.68 8.76 3.86
CA VAL A 205 2.88 9.20 5.01
C VAL A 205 2.67 8.11 6.05
N ARG A 206 2.54 8.51 7.32
CA ARG A 206 2.12 7.62 8.42
C ARG A 206 0.83 8.13 9.05
N PRO A 207 -0.14 7.24 9.33
CA PRO A 207 -1.34 7.65 10.04
C PRO A 207 -1.00 8.11 11.46
N LEU A 208 -1.62 9.20 11.89
CA LEU A 208 -1.60 9.73 13.24
C LEU A 208 -3.00 9.63 13.86
N ALA A 209 -3.07 9.73 15.19
CA ALA A 209 -4.34 9.86 15.89
C ALA A 209 -5.10 11.13 15.45
N GLY A 210 -6.41 10.97 15.23
CA GLY A 210 -7.32 12.06 14.85
C GLY A 210 -7.23 12.46 13.39
N GLU A 211 -7.36 11.50 12.46
CA GLU A 211 -7.50 11.71 11.01
C GLU A 211 -6.42 12.64 10.40
N ARG A 212 -5.15 12.35 10.70
CA ARG A 212 -4.01 13.11 10.19
C ARG A 212 -2.91 12.19 9.71
N TYR A 213 -2.05 12.72 8.86
CA TYR A 213 -0.93 12.01 8.27
C TYR A 213 0.37 12.79 8.47
N ARG A 214 1.41 12.13 9.00
CA ARG A 214 2.77 12.69 9.07
C ARG A 214 3.54 12.36 7.80
N ILE A 215 4.17 13.35 7.17
CA ILE A 215 5.08 13.16 6.05
C ILE A 215 6.43 12.65 6.55
N VAL A 216 6.93 11.57 5.95
CA VAL A 216 8.15 10.84 6.38
C VAL A 216 9.45 11.44 5.85
N ALA A 217 9.39 12.24 4.79
CA ALA A 217 10.56 12.79 4.10
C ALA A 217 11.10 14.11 4.68
N ARG A 218 10.36 14.76 5.60
CA ARG A 218 10.75 16.03 6.24
C ARG A 218 10.86 15.84 7.76
N SER A 219 11.50 16.81 8.44
CA SER A 219 11.55 16.85 9.90
C SER A 219 10.16 16.69 10.52
N ALA A 220 10.11 16.25 11.78
CA ALA A 220 8.96 15.65 12.48
C ALA A 220 7.60 16.41 12.48
N ASP A 221 7.51 17.60 11.88
CA ASP A 221 6.40 18.55 12.02
C ASP A 221 5.51 18.70 10.77
N ALA A 222 5.84 18.06 9.65
CA ALA A 222 4.99 18.09 8.46
C ALA A 222 3.79 17.14 8.61
N VAL A 223 2.64 17.69 9.05
CA VAL A 223 1.39 16.94 9.28
C VAL A 223 0.28 17.49 8.40
N CYS A 224 -0.35 16.62 7.61
CA CYS A 224 -1.47 16.96 6.73
C CYS A 224 -2.79 16.37 7.25
N PRO A 225 -3.92 17.05 7.05
CA PRO A 225 -5.25 16.51 7.38
C PRO A 225 -5.61 15.37 6.43
N ALA A 226 -6.37 14.37 6.91
CA ALA A 226 -6.82 13.24 6.10
C ALA A 226 -7.44 13.58 4.73
N PRO A 227 -8.35 14.57 4.59
CA PRO A 227 -8.94 14.89 3.29
C PRO A 227 -7.93 15.39 2.26
N ALA A 228 -6.78 15.92 2.70
CA ALA A 228 -5.73 16.38 1.79
C ALA A 228 -4.82 15.22 1.33
N VAL A 229 -4.94 14.02 1.90
CA VAL A 229 -4.01 12.90 1.63
C VAL A 229 -4.78 11.70 1.08
N ALA A 230 -4.44 11.29 -0.14
CA ALA A 230 -4.93 10.06 -0.73
C ALA A 230 -3.82 9.01 -0.80
N LEU A 231 -4.05 7.86 -0.18
CA LEU A 231 -3.12 6.74 -0.24
C LEU A 231 -3.16 6.11 -1.63
N ILE A 232 -1.98 5.85 -2.21
CA ILE A 232 -1.87 5.13 -3.49
C ILE A 232 -2.34 3.69 -3.27
N GLU A 233 -1.84 3.03 -2.23
CA GLU A 233 -2.31 1.71 -1.82
C GLU A 233 -3.31 1.83 -0.64
N PRO A 234 -4.53 1.28 -0.78
CA PRO A 234 -5.49 1.26 0.31
C PRO A 234 -5.00 0.38 1.48
N PRO A 235 -5.41 0.68 2.73
CA PRO A 235 -5.13 -0.20 3.87
C PRO A 235 -5.73 -1.59 3.73
N PRO A 236 -5.01 -2.62 4.24
CA PRO A 236 -5.59 -3.94 4.41
C PRO A 236 -6.71 -3.92 5.46
#